data_AF-A0A936A9G0-F1
#
_entry.id   AF-A0A936A9G0-F1
#
_cell.length_a   1.000
_cell.length_b   1.000
_cell.length_c   1.000
_cell.angle_alpha   90.00
_cell.angle_beta   90.00
_cell.angle_gamma   90.00
#
_symmetry.space_group_name_H-M   'P 1'
#
loop_
_entity.id
_entity.type
_entity.pdbx_description
1 polymer ?
#
loop_
_entity_poly.entity_id
_entity_poly.type
_entity_poly.pdbx_seq_one_letter_code
_entity_poly.pdbx_strand_id
1 'polypeptide(L)'
;MLSYRHGFHAGNHADVLKHLVLVQLLDYLAIKDKSFWYVDTHAGAGRYALDSRFATSRGESATGIARLWEADPLRLSKPLARYLGIVRALNPGGKLRHYPGSPWFARSCMRPQDRIWLHEMHPADYAALEKAFRDSPVPASVADDDGFAALKSLLPPQPRRALIMIDPSYELKSDYAQLITTLRSALARFATGVYLVWYPVIPRREAHELPRRLESTANGNWLRVSLQPRAPRNETSGLYGSGVLVINPPHTLRPALEACMPQLAELLAIDAGASFSIDSSRDLPG
;
A
#
# COMPACT_ATOMS: atom_id res chain seq x y z
N MET A 1 13.99 13.94 -13.96
CA MET A 1 14.07 14.38 -12.56
C MET A 1 12.78 13.91 -11.90
N LEU A 2 12.84 13.03 -10.91
CA LEU A 2 11.65 12.59 -10.17
C LEU A 2 11.12 13.80 -9.39
N SER A 3 9.93 14.29 -9.73
CA SER A 3 9.35 15.46 -9.06
C SER A 3 8.35 15.07 -7.98
N TYR A 4 7.81 13.86 -8.08
CA TYR A 4 6.89 13.32 -7.07
C TYR A 4 7.60 13.10 -5.73
N ARG A 5 6.98 13.60 -4.65
CA ARG A 5 7.35 13.27 -3.28
C ARG A 5 6.11 12.86 -2.50
N HIS A 6 6.17 11.70 -1.87
CA HIS A 6 4.99 11.14 -1.21
C HIS A 6 4.55 11.94 0.04
N GLY A 7 5.46 12.72 0.65
CA GLY A 7 5.17 13.55 1.83
C GLY A 7 4.05 14.59 1.63
N PHE A 8 3.70 14.96 0.39
CA PHE A 8 2.55 15.83 0.11
C PHE A 8 1.18 15.14 0.26
N HIS A 9 1.16 13.82 0.13
CA HIS A 9 -0.06 13.00 0.05
C HIS A 9 -0.23 12.04 1.24
N ALA A 10 0.78 12.01 2.12
CA ALA A 10 0.88 11.06 3.22
C ALA A 10 -0.40 11.04 4.08
N GLY A 11 -0.98 9.85 4.21
CA GLY A 11 -2.17 9.62 5.03
C GLY A 11 -3.48 10.04 4.37
N ASN A 12 -3.51 10.28 3.05
CA ASN A 12 -4.77 10.44 2.33
C ASN A 12 -5.57 9.13 2.27
N HIS A 13 -6.74 9.15 1.61
CA HIS A 13 -7.61 7.97 1.50
C HIS A 13 -6.93 6.77 0.81
N ALA A 14 -6.03 7.03 -0.13
CA ALA A 14 -5.34 5.99 -0.90
C ALA A 14 -4.32 5.26 -0.04
N ASP A 15 -3.55 6.00 0.76
CA ASP A 15 -2.66 5.44 1.76
C ASP A 15 -3.39 4.63 2.81
N VAL A 16 -4.53 5.13 3.30
CA VAL A 16 -5.34 4.39 4.29
C VAL A 16 -5.77 3.03 3.73
N LEU A 17 -6.31 2.98 2.50
CA LEU A 17 -6.70 1.71 1.87
C LEU A 17 -5.49 0.79 1.67
N LYS A 18 -4.42 1.32 1.06
CA LYS A 18 -3.20 0.59 0.71
C LYS A 18 -2.56 -0.06 1.94
N HIS A 19 -2.37 0.74 2.99
CA HIS A 19 -1.70 0.29 4.20
C HIS A 19 -2.60 -0.59 5.09
N LEU A 20 -3.92 -0.39 5.08
CA LEU A 20 -4.85 -1.31 5.73
C LEU A 20 -4.71 -2.72 5.15
N VAL A 21 -4.71 -2.84 3.81
CA VAL A 21 -4.54 -4.12 3.12
C VAL A 21 -3.15 -4.71 3.40
N LEU A 22 -2.10 -3.90 3.32
CA LEU A 22 -0.72 -4.30 3.64
C LEU A 22 -0.63 -4.95 5.03
N VAL A 23 -1.22 -4.31 6.06
CA VAL A 23 -1.21 -4.85 7.43
C VAL A 23 -1.89 -6.22 7.50
N GLN A 24 -3.03 -6.41 6.84
CA GLN A 24 -3.70 -7.72 6.84
C GLN A 24 -2.84 -8.82 6.18
N LEU A 25 -2.14 -8.48 5.10
CA LEU A 25 -1.24 -9.41 4.41
C LEU A 25 -0.03 -9.78 5.27
N LEU A 26 0.61 -8.80 5.90
CA LEU A 26 1.77 -9.01 6.76
C LEU A 26 1.42 -9.83 8.00
N ASP A 27 0.32 -9.47 8.69
CA ASP A 27 -0.13 -10.19 9.88
C ASP A 27 -0.46 -11.67 9.53
N TYR A 28 -1.10 -11.93 8.38
CA TYR A 28 -1.35 -13.30 7.93
C TYR A 28 -0.07 -14.08 7.66
N LEU A 29 0.91 -13.48 6.97
CA LEU A 29 2.19 -14.14 6.70
C LEU A 29 2.97 -14.42 7.99
N ALA A 30 2.81 -13.59 9.02
CA ALA A 30 3.45 -13.80 10.32
C ALA A 30 2.84 -14.95 11.14
N ILE A 31 1.65 -15.46 10.80
CA ILE A 31 1.02 -16.61 11.49
C ILE A 31 1.91 -17.86 11.41
N LYS A 32 2.50 -18.13 10.25
CA LYS A 32 3.35 -19.31 10.04
C LYS A 32 4.72 -19.06 10.66
N ASP A 33 5.17 -19.97 11.51
CA ASP A 33 6.53 -19.94 12.08
C ASP A 33 7.61 -20.39 11.08
N LYS A 34 7.69 -19.65 9.98
CA LYS A 34 8.79 -19.67 9.01
C LYS A 34 9.04 -18.22 8.61
N SER A 35 10.27 -17.86 8.31
CA SER A 35 10.56 -16.51 7.83
C SER A 35 9.87 -16.21 6.49
N PHE A 36 9.69 -14.94 6.19
CA PHE A 36 9.31 -14.46 4.86
C PHE A 36 10.03 -13.14 4.55
N TRP A 37 10.10 -12.79 3.27
CA TRP A 37 10.60 -11.48 2.85
C TRP A 37 9.45 -10.51 2.60
N TYR A 38 9.66 -9.25 2.97
CA TYR A 38 8.88 -8.13 2.44
C TYR A 38 9.77 -7.35 1.49
N VAL A 39 9.28 -7.09 0.28
CA VAL A 39 9.98 -6.29 -0.72
C VAL A 39 9.08 -5.10 -1.07
N ASP A 40 9.56 -3.89 -0.83
CA ASP A 40 8.92 -2.64 -1.25
C ASP A 40 9.72 -2.01 -2.38
N THR A 41 9.13 -1.97 -3.57
CA THR A 41 9.80 -1.47 -4.77
C THR A 41 9.85 0.06 -4.84
N HIS A 42 9.01 0.75 -4.05
CA HIS A 42 8.87 2.21 -4.06
C HIS A 42 8.62 2.68 -2.61
N ALA A 43 9.65 2.55 -1.78
CA ALA A 43 9.52 2.60 -0.32
C ALA A 43 9.25 4.00 0.25
N GLY A 44 9.55 5.07 -0.49
CA GLY A 44 9.44 6.45 -0.02
C GLY A 44 10.33 6.72 1.19
N ALA A 45 9.99 7.73 1.99
CA ALA A 45 10.78 8.15 3.14
C ALA A 45 10.59 7.27 4.40
N GLY A 46 9.76 6.22 4.32
CA GLY A 46 9.44 5.33 5.43
C GLY A 46 8.41 5.89 6.43
N ARG A 47 8.52 7.15 6.85
CA ARG A 47 7.50 7.86 7.65
C ARG A 47 7.46 9.35 7.33
N TYR A 48 6.33 9.99 7.57
CA TYR A 48 6.07 11.36 7.12
C TYR A 48 5.57 12.24 8.26
N ALA A 49 6.15 13.43 8.42
CA ALA A 49 5.66 14.44 9.33
C ALA A 49 4.45 15.17 8.70
N LEU A 50 3.29 15.09 9.36
CA LEU A 50 2.03 15.67 8.92
C LEU A 50 1.90 17.16 9.25
N ASP A 51 2.73 17.67 10.15
CA ASP A 51 2.87 19.10 10.47
C ASP A 51 3.93 19.80 9.61
N SER A 52 4.54 19.09 8.66
CA SER A 52 5.50 19.68 7.73
C SER A 52 4.81 20.60 6.72
N ARG A 53 5.54 21.63 6.25
CA ARG A 53 5.05 22.55 5.20
C ARG A 53 4.55 21.80 3.96
N PHE A 54 5.18 20.66 3.62
CA PHE A 54 4.80 19.80 2.51
C PHE A 54 3.40 19.20 2.73
N ALA A 55 3.17 18.56 3.88
CA ALA A 55 1.88 17.96 4.21
C ALA A 55 0.77 19.02 4.33
N THR A 56 1.05 20.15 4.99
CA THR A 56 0.05 21.22 5.17
C THR A 56 -0.35 21.90 3.86
N SER A 57 0.50 21.88 2.84
CA SER A 57 0.21 22.55 1.55
C SER A 57 -0.94 21.90 0.77
N ARG A 58 -1.18 20.60 0.95
CA ARG A 58 -2.31 19.89 0.34
C ARG A 58 -3.36 19.43 1.35
N GLY A 59 -2.98 19.15 2.59
CA GLY A 59 -3.91 18.83 3.67
C GLY A 59 -4.70 17.53 3.47
N GLU A 60 -4.26 16.63 2.57
CA GLU A 60 -5.03 15.43 2.19
C GLU A 60 -5.24 14.44 3.34
N SER A 61 -4.37 14.48 4.35
CA SER A 61 -4.51 13.67 5.57
C SER A 61 -5.77 14.01 6.36
N ALA A 62 -6.31 15.24 6.23
CA ALA A 62 -7.52 15.69 6.91
C ALA A 62 -8.77 14.92 6.46
N THR A 63 -8.81 14.50 5.19
CA THR A 63 -9.88 13.66 4.62
C THR A 63 -9.51 12.17 4.59
N GLY A 64 -8.35 11.80 5.13
CA GLY A 64 -7.87 10.43 5.21
C GLY A 64 -7.70 9.99 6.66
N ILE A 65 -6.45 9.74 7.07
CA ILE A 65 -6.11 9.18 8.38
C ILE A 65 -6.64 10.02 9.56
N ALA A 66 -6.76 11.34 9.44
CA ALA A 66 -7.28 12.17 10.52
C ALA A 66 -8.72 11.80 10.91
N ARG A 67 -9.56 11.39 9.94
CA ARG A 67 -10.93 10.95 10.24
C ARG A 67 -10.98 9.62 10.99
N LEU A 68 -10.09 8.68 10.63
CA LEU A 68 -9.95 7.43 11.37
C LEU A 68 -9.33 7.65 12.75
N TRP A 69 -8.45 8.63 12.88
CA TRP A 69 -7.79 8.96 14.14
C TRP A 69 -8.78 9.36 15.23
N GLU A 70 -9.77 10.17 14.86
CA GLU A 70 -10.85 10.64 15.74
C GLU A 70 -11.96 9.59 15.96
N ALA A 71 -11.95 8.47 15.24
CA ALA A 71 -12.95 7.43 15.40
C ALA A 71 -12.82 6.72 16.76
N ASP A 72 -13.97 6.39 17.36
CA ASP A 72 -14.04 5.62 18.61
C ASP A 72 -13.36 4.25 18.43
N PRO A 73 -12.24 3.98 19.13
CA PRO A 73 -11.52 2.72 19.03
C PRO A 73 -12.39 1.50 19.30
N LEU A 74 -13.38 1.62 20.17
CA LEU A 74 -14.26 0.50 20.58
C LEU A 74 -15.26 0.12 19.49
N ARG A 75 -15.51 1.02 18.53
CA ARG A 75 -16.42 0.80 17.42
C ARG A 75 -15.72 0.36 16.15
N LEU A 76 -14.39 0.41 16.09
CA LEU A 76 -13.63 -0.01 14.92
C LEU A 76 -13.64 -1.53 14.77
N SER A 77 -13.90 -1.99 13.54
CA SER A 77 -13.66 -3.38 13.16
C SER A 77 -12.21 -3.78 13.46
N LYS A 78 -11.97 -5.07 13.77
CA LYS A 78 -10.64 -5.57 14.14
C LYS A 78 -9.53 -5.17 13.13
N PRO A 79 -9.74 -5.26 11.80
CA PRO A 79 -8.74 -4.81 10.82
C PRO A 79 -8.38 -3.33 10.94
N LEU A 80 -9.38 -2.45 11.11
CA LEU A 80 -9.17 -1.01 11.27
C LEU A 80 -8.48 -0.67 12.58
N ALA A 81 -8.91 -1.30 13.68
CA ALA A 81 -8.29 -1.13 14.99
C ALA A 81 -6.81 -1.55 14.96
N ARG A 82 -6.48 -2.67 14.29
CA ARG A 82 -5.11 -3.15 14.12
C ARG A 82 -4.24 -2.17 13.33
N TYR A 83 -4.73 -1.70 12.18
CA TYR A 83 -4.06 -0.68 11.37
C TYR A 83 -3.83 0.63 12.15
N LEU A 84 -4.89 1.15 12.78
CA LEU A 84 -4.81 2.41 13.54
C LEU A 84 -3.92 2.29 14.78
N GLY A 85 -3.84 1.10 15.39
CA GLY A 85 -2.92 0.82 16.48
C GLY A 85 -1.45 1.07 16.13
N ILE A 86 -1.03 0.75 14.90
CA ILE A 86 0.34 1.02 14.42
C ILE A 86 0.56 2.53 14.21
N VAL A 87 -0.44 3.23 13.66
CA VAL A 87 -0.39 4.70 13.51
C VAL A 87 -0.30 5.38 14.88
N ARG A 88 -1.05 4.89 15.88
CA ARG A 88 -1.02 5.39 17.26
C ARG A 88 0.32 5.12 17.94
N ALA A 89 0.93 3.95 17.72
CA ALA A 89 2.24 3.62 18.27
C ALA A 89 3.35 4.58 17.77
N LEU A 90 3.22 5.11 16.54
CA LEU A 90 4.13 6.13 16.02
C LEU A 90 3.88 7.54 16.61
N ASN A 91 2.76 7.74 17.30
CA ASN A 91 2.30 9.01 17.85
C ASN A 91 1.95 8.89 19.36
N PRO A 92 2.93 8.55 20.22
CA PRO A 92 2.67 8.28 21.65
C PRO A 92 2.15 9.50 22.42
N GLY A 93 2.37 10.72 21.91
CA GLY A 93 1.87 11.96 22.52
C GLY A 93 0.38 12.23 22.29
N GLY A 94 -0.39 11.29 21.73
CA GLY A 94 -1.84 11.40 21.54
C GLY A 94 -2.28 12.37 20.44
N LYS A 95 -1.34 13.05 19.77
CA LYS A 95 -1.59 13.91 18.61
C LYS A 95 -1.05 13.26 17.35
N LEU A 96 -1.85 13.25 16.30
CA LEU A 96 -1.45 12.78 14.98
C LEU A 96 -0.45 13.75 14.35
N ARG A 97 0.85 13.46 14.51
CA ARG A 97 1.96 14.26 13.95
C ARG A 97 2.71 13.53 12.85
N HIS A 98 2.72 12.21 12.88
CA HIS A 98 3.44 11.39 11.93
C HIS A 98 2.52 10.36 11.31
N TYR A 99 2.70 10.11 10.03
CA TYR A 99 2.08 9.00 9.32
C TYR A 99 3.14 7.94 8.97
N PRO A 100 2.94 6.66 9.34
CA PRO A 100 3.79 5.57 8.88
C PRO A 100 3.59 5.33 7.37
N GLY A 101 4.68 5.23 6.60
CA GLY A 101 4.64 4.69 5.24
C GLY A 101 4.64 3.16 5.23
N SER A 102 4.55 2.56 4.05
CA SER A 102 4.55 1.10 3.87
C SER A 102 5.74 0.40 4.53
N PRO A 103 6.99 0.93 4.49
CA PRO A 103 8.09 0.30 5.21
C PRO A 103 7.84 0.27 6.73
N TRP A 104 7.30 1.36 7.29
CA TRP A 104 7.07 1.46 8.73
C TRP A 104 5.99 0.47 9.19
N PHE A 105 4.92 0.32 8.42
CA PHE A 105 3.93 -0.75 8.66
C PHE A 105 4.58 -2.13 8.61
N ALA A 106 5.44 -2.40 7.63
CA ALA A 106 6.16 -3.67 7.52
C ALA A 106 6.99 -3.98 8.76
N ARG A 107 7.87 -3.07 9.20
CA ARG A 107 8.68 -3.29 10.43
C ARG A 107 7.85 -3.41 11.70
N SER A 108 6.61 -2.91 11.73
CA SER A 108 5.70 -3.03 12.88
C SER A 108 4.90 -4.33 12.92
N CYS A 109 4.74 -5.01 11.78
CA CYS A 109 4.04 -6.30 11.69
C CYS A 109 5.00 -7.50 11.64
N MET A 110 6.21 -7.33 11.13
CA MET A 110 7.17 -8.40 10.89
C MET A 110 7.96 -8.78 12.15
N ARG A 111 8.49 -10.00 12.16
CA ARG A 111 9.22 -10.59 13.30
C ARG A 111 10.74 -10.51 13.04
N PRO A 112 11.60 -10.65 14.07
CA PRO A 112 13.05 -10.57 13.92
C PRO A 112 13.67 -11.56 12.91
N GLN A 113 13.01 -12.69 12.65
CA GLN A 113 13.47 -13.71 11.68
C GLN A 113 13.06 -13.42 10.23
N ASP A 114 12.15 -12.46 10.01
CA ASP A 114 11.74 -12.03 8.68
C ASP A 114 12.76 -11.02 8.12
N ARG A 115 12.65 -10.65 6.84
CA ARG A 115 13.59 -9.69 6.22
C ARG A 115 12.87 -8.67 5.33
N ILE A 116 13.30 -7.42 5.42
CA ILE A 116 12.76 -6.28 4.67
C ILE A 116 13.77 -5.85 3.58
N TRP A 117 13.29 -5.61 2.37
CA TRP A 117 14.04 -5.04 1.25
C TRP A 117 13.32 -3.81 0.73
N LEU A 118 13.99 -2.65 0.73
CA LEU A 118 13.40 -1.36 0.44
C LEU A 118 14.21 -0.65 -0.64
N HIS A 119 13.52 -0.20 -1.68
CA HIS A 119 14.10 0.46 -2.83
C HIS A 119 13.48 1.85 -2.98
N GLU A 120 14.31 2.88 -3.11
CA GLU A 120 13.87 4.27 -3.28
C GLU A 120 14.87 5.04 -4.13
N MET A 121 14.41 5.67 -5.23
CA MET A 121 15.27 6.38 -6.19
C MET A 121 15.39 7.88 -5.91
N HIS A 122 14.50 8.47 -5.10
CA HIS A 122 14.54 9.88 -4.78
C HIS A 122 15.56 10.13 -3.65
N PRO A 123 16.67 10.86 -3.90
CA PRO A 123 17.81 10.90 -2.97
C PRO A 123 17.45 11.40 -1.56
N ALA A 124 16.55 12.38 -1.45
CA ALA A 124 16.12 12.90 -0.14
C ALA A 124 15.22 11.93 0.63
N ASP A 125 14.42 11.12 -0.08
CA ASP A 125 13.51 10.16 0.55
C ASP A 125 14.30 8.89 0.92
N TYR A 126 15.25 8.47 0.07
CA TYR A 126 16.25 7.44 0.41
C TYR A 126 17.03 7.78 1.68
N ALA A 127 17.59 9.00 1.79
CA ALA A 127 18.33 9.41 2.99
C ALA A 127 17.44 9.42 4.25
N ALA A 128 16.17 9.81 4.11
CA ALA A 128 15.21 9.75 5.21
C ALA A 128 14.85 8.31 5.60
N LEU A 129 14.69 7.43 4.61
CA LEU A 129 14.40 6.01 4.77
C LEU A 129 15.53 5.27 5.48
N GLU A 130 16.78 5.47 5.04
CA GLU A 130 17.98 4.90 5.68
C GLU A 130 18.03 5.28 7.17
N LYS A 131 17.83 6.57 7.47
CA LYS A 131 17.77 7.05 8.85
C LYS A 131 16.62 6.43 9.64
N ALA A 132 15.45 6.25 9.03
CA ALA A 132 14.28 5.66 9.70
C ALA A 132 14.46 4.17 10.02
N PHE A 133 15.33 3.47 9.29
CA PHE A 133 15.53 2.01 9.40
C PHE A 133 16.82 1.58 10.10
N ARG A 134 17.68 2.51 10.49
CA ARG A 134 18.93 2.24 11.23
C ARG A 134 18.72 1.32 12.44
N ASP A 135 17.67 1.60 13.23
CA ASP A 135 17.31 0.86 14.45
C ASP A 135 16.05 0.01 14.22
N SER A 136 15.90 -0.58 13.04
CA SER A 136 14.79 -1.50 12.76
C SER A 136 14.95 -2.79 13.59
N PRO A 137 13.90 -3.25 14.30
CA PRO A 137 13.93 -4.53 15.01
C PRO A 137 13.89 -5.73 14.05
N VAL A 138 13.58 -5.48 12.77
CA VAL A 138 13.56 -6.47 11.69
C VAL A 138 14.73 -6.17 10.75
N PRO A 139 15.55 -7.16 10.38
CA PRO A 139 16.63 -6.98 9.41
C PRO A 139 16.13 -6.33 8.11
N ALA A 140 16.69 -5.17 7.76
CA ALA A 140 16.28 -4.39 6.60
C ALA A 140 17.48 -4.02 5.73
N SER A 141 17.32 -4.16 4.41
CA SER A 141 18.22 -3.60 3.40
C SER A 141 17.54 -2.40 2.74
N VAL A 142 18.21 -1.26 2.70
CA VAL A 142 17.74 -0.02 2.04
C VAL A 142 18.68 0.28 0.88
N ALA A 143 18.16 0.45 -0.33
CA ALA A 143 18.93 0.70 -1.54
C ALA A 143 18.43 1.94 -2.31
N ASP A 144 19.38 2.70 -2.85
CA ASP A 144 19.15 3.81 -3.78
C ASP A 144 19.21 3.29 -5.22
N ASP A 145 18.14 2.62 -5.66
CA ASP A 145 18.06 1.95 -6.95
C ASP A 145 16.61 1.79 -7.47
N ASP A 146 16.49 1.31 -8.71
CA ASP A 146 15.21 1.00 -9.34
C ASP A 146 14.62 -0.30 -8.76
N GLY A 147 13.57 -0.16 -7.94
CA GLY A 147 12.90 -1.29 -7.32
C GLY A 147 12.23 -2.26 -8.31
N PHE A 148 11.82 -1.81 -9.50
CA PHE A 148 11.37 -2.74 -10.54
C PHE A 148 12.51 -3.64 -11.03
N ALA A 149 13.70 -3.07 -11.22
CA ALA A 149 14.88 -3.81 -11.65
C ALA A 149 15.35 -4.80 -10.56
N ALA A 150 15.31 -4.37 -9.30
CA ALA A 150 15.74 -5.17 -8.14
C ALA A 150 14.94 -6.47 -7.96
N LEU A 151 13.66 -6.52 -8.35
CA LEU A 151 12.85 -7.75 -8.25
C LEU A 151 13.47 -8.94 -9.00
N LYS A 152 14.25 -8.71 -10.06
CA LYS A 152 14.90 -9.79 -10.83
C LYS A 152 15.96 -10.53 -10.01
N SER A 153 16.67 -9.86 -9.11
CA SER A 153 17.71 -10.45 -8.27
C SER A 153 17.17 -10.95 -6.93
N LEU A 154 16.06 -10.40 -6.46
CA LEU A 154 15.43 -10.79 -5.19
C LEU A 154 14.49 -12.01 -5.30
N LEU A 155 14.00 -12.34 -6.50
CA LEU A 155 13.02 -13.40 -6.70
C LEU A 155 13.59 -14.61 -7.46
N PRO A 156 13.32 -15.85 -7.00
CA PRO A 156 12.54 -16.18 -5.79
C PRO A 156 13.33 -15.96 -4.49
N PRO A 157 12.64 -15.62 -3.39
CA PRO A 157 13.29 -15.38 -2.10
C PRO A 157 13.81 -16.69 -1.49
N GLN A 158 14.90 -16.64 -0.73
CA GLN A 158 15.43 -17.80 0.01
C GLN A 158 14.36 -18.53 0.85
N PRO A 159 13.51 -17.87 1.67
CA PRO A 159 12.48 -18.54 2.45
C PRO A 159 11.32 -19.11 1.61
N ARG A 160 11.31 -18.88 0.29
CA ARG A 160 10.19 -19.22 -0.63
C ARG A 160 8.84 -18.66 -0.19
N ARG A 161 8.88 -17.55 0.57
CA ARG A 161 7.72 -16.80 1.06
C ARG A 161 8.05 -15.33 0.97
N ALA A 162 7.24 -14.56 0.25
CA ALA A 162 7.37 -13.11 0.27
C ALA A 162 6.04 -12.41 0.03
N LEU A 163 5.95 -11.20 0.56
CA LEU A 163 5.02 -10.16 0.13
C LEU A 163 5.81 -9.13 -0.67
N ILE A 164 5.41 -8.91 -1.92
CA ILE A 164 6.01 -7.91 -2.81
C ILE A 164 5.01 -6.76 -2.96
N MET A 165 5.38 -5.57 -2.52
CA MET A 165 4.60 -4.34 -2.69
C MET A 165 5.12 -3.54 -3.88
N ILE A 166 4.19 -3.16 -4.76
CA ILE A 166 4.47 -2.38 -5.97
C ILE A 166 3.57 -1.16 -5.98
N ASP A 167 4.17 0.01 -5.72
CA ASP A 167 3.48 1.28 -5.47
C ASP A 167 4.17 2.46 -6.18
N PRO A 168 4.28 2.43 -7.52
CA PRO A 168 4.92 3.53 -8.25
C PRO A 168 4.09 4.82 -8.15
N SER A 169 4.74 5.97 -8.33
CA SER A 169 4.06 7.27 -8.34
C SER A 169 3.12 7.47 -9.54
N TYR A 170 3.34 6.71 -10.63
CA TYR A 170 2.70 6.91 -11.93
C TYR A 170 2.90 8.31 -12.52
N GLU A 171 4.00 8.97 -12.14
CA GLU A 171 4.43 10.27 -12.68
C GLU A 171 4.66 10.14 -14.18
N LEU A 172 5.29 9.05 -14.62
CA LEU A 172 5.56 8.78 -16.03
C LEU A 172 4.51 7.83 -16.61
N LYS A 173 4.09 8.11 -17.84
CA LYS A 173 3.20 7.21 -18.59
C LYS A 173 3.83 5.82 -18.78
N SER A 174 5.16 5.73 -18.82
CA SER A 174 5.90 4.46 -18.91
C SER A 174 5.69 3.56 -17.69
N ASP A 175 5.39 4.11 -16.52
CA ASP A 175 5.26 3.35 -15.27
C ASP A 175 4.19 2.26 -15.39
N TYR A 176 3.06 2.56 -16.05
CA TYR A 176 1.98 1.60 -16.30
C TYR A 176 2.43 0.40 -17.14
N ALA A 177 3.29 0.61 -18.14
CA ALA A 177 3.79 -0.46 -19.00
C ALA A 177 4.93 -1.23 -18.32
N GLN A 178 5.80 -0.53 -17.60
CA GLN A 178 6.90 -1.11 -16.83
C GLN A 178 6.36 -2.00 -15.70
N LEU A 179 5.35 -1.53 -14.96
CA LEU A 179 4.65 -2.30 -13.93
C LEU A 179 4.19 -3.67 -14.46
N ILE A 180 3.47 -3.69 -15.59
CA ILE A 180 2.95 -4.95 -16.16
C ILE A 180 4.09 -5.87 -16.61
N THR A 181 5.12 -5.32 -17.25
CA THR A 181 6.29 -6.10 -17.68
C THR A 181 7.02 -6.71 -16.48
N THR A 182 7.25 -5.91 -15.43
CA THR A 182 7.90 -6.34 -14.21
C THR A 182 7.08 -7.39 -13.47
N LEU A 183 5.77 -7.19 -13.35
CA LEU A 183 4.88 -8.13 -12.67
C LEU A 183 4.86 -9.50 -13.35
N ARG A 184 4.77 -9.54 -14.70
CA ARG A 184 4.88 -10.80 -15.46
C ARG A 184 6.21 -11.51 -15.20
N SER A 185 7.30 -10.75 -15.25
CA SER A 185 8.65 -11.24 -15.02
C SER A 185 8.84 -11.78 -13.59
N ALA A 186 8.24 -11.13 -12.60
CA ALA A 186 8.26 -11.53 -11.20
C ALA A 186 7.43 -12.79 -10.96
N LEU A 187 6.20 -12.85 -11.49
CA LEU A 187 5.32 -14.03 -11.40
C LEU A 187 5.94 -15.26 -12.07
N ALA A 188 6.63 -15.08 -13.20
CA ALA A 188 7.35 -16.18 -13.86
C ALA A 188 8.49 -16.75 -13.00
N ARG A 189 9.12 -15.94 -12.15
CA ARG A 189 10.20 -16.36 -11.23
C ARG A 189 9.67 -16.91 -9.92
N PHE A 190 8.61 -16.31 -9.39
CA PHE A 190 8.06 -16.64 -8.09
C PHE A 190 6.52 -16.59 -8.10
N ALA A 191 5.93 -17.60 -8.73
CA ALA A 191 4.49 -17.70 -8.94
C ALA A 191 3.67 -17.80 -7.65
N THR A 192 4.27 -18.24 -6.54
CA THR A 192 3.59 -18.44 -5.24
C THR A 192 3.73 -17.25 -4.28
N GLY A 193 4.43 -16.19 -4.68
CA GLY A 193 4.52 -14.97 -3.88
C GLY A 193 3.18 -14.24 -3.78
N VAL A 194 2.99 -13.49 -2.69
CA VAL A 194 1.87 -12.55 -2.58
C VAL A 194 2.33 -11.22 -3.17
N TYR A 195 1.58 -10.68 -4.11
CA TYR A 195 1.88 -9.39 -4.74
C TYR A 195 0.78 -8.40 -4.42
N LEU A 196 1.12 -7.27 -3.79
CA LEU A 196 0.22 -6.15 -3.52
C LEU A 196 0.58 -5.01 -4.46
N VAL A 197 -0.30 -4.72 -5.43
CA VAL A 197 -0.09 -3.67 -6.42
C VAL A 197 -1.09 -2.55 -6.18
N TRP A 198 -0.61 -1.35 -5.86
CA TRP A 198 -1.45 -0.16 -5.77
C TRP A 198 -1.65 0.50 -7.13
N TYR A 199 -2.83 1.06 -7.37
CA TYR A 199 -3.11 1.85 -8.56
C TYR A 199 -4.04 3.05 -8.27
N PRO A 200 -3.82 4.19 -8.96
CA PRO A 200 -4.68 5.36 -8.86
C PRO A 200 -5.93 5.23 -9.73
N VAL A 201 -7.02 5.84 -9.28
CA VAL A 201 -8.19 6.13 -10.13
C VAL A 201 -8.19 7.62 -10.43
N ILE A 202 -7.76 7.95 -11.65
CA ILE A 202 -7.56 9.31 -12.19
C ILE A 202 -8.12 9.37 -13.61
N PRO A 203 -8.43 10.56 -14.16
CA PRO A 203 -8.99 10.71 -15.51
C PRO A 203 -7.90 10.55 -16.59
N ARG A 204 -7.23 9.39 -16.58
CA ARG A 204 -6.15 9.01 -17.49
C ARG A 204 -6.43 7.62 -18.04
N ARG A 205 -6.33 7.47 -19.37
CA ARG A 205 -6.63 6.21 -20.05
C ARG A 205 -5.82 5.04 -19.50
N GLU A 206 -4.51 5.22 -19.31
CA GLU A 206 -3.64 4.16 -18.80
C GLU A 206 -4.02 3.71 -17.39
N ALA A 207 -4.47 4.64 -16.54
CA ALA A 207 -4.96 4.33 -15.19
C ALA A 207 -6.28 3.57 -15.22
N HIS A 208 -7.20 3.94 -16.12
CA HIS A 208 -8.48 3.26 -16.27
C HIS A 208 -8.33 1.82 -16.78
N GLU A 209 -7.39 1.57 -17.69
CA GLU A 209 -7.13 0.24 -18.24
C GLU A 209 -6.32 -0.66 -17.28
N LEU A 210 -5.58 -0.06 -16.33
CA LEU A 210 -4.63 -0.78 -15.49
C LEU A 210 -5.24 -1.93 -14.67
N PRO A 211 -6.38 -1.78 -13.97
CA PRO A 211 -6.97 -2.87 -13.19
C PRO A 211 -7.22 -4.14 -14.02
N ARG A 212 -7.82 -4.00 -15.20
CA ARG A 212 -8.06 -5.13 -16.12
C ARG A 212 -6.76 -5.78 -16.60
N ARG A 213 -5.72 -4.98 -16.87
CA ARG A 213 -4.40 -5.50 -17.26
C ARG A 213 -3.72 -6.27 -16.13
N LEU A 214 -3.89 -5.83 -14.88
CA LEU A 214 -3.40 -6.52 -13.70
C LEU A 214 -4.14 -7.85 -13.49
N GLU A 215 -5.46 -7.86 -13.57
CA GLU A 215 -6.30 -9.06 -13.48
C GLU A 215 -5.90 -10.12 -14.52
N SER A 216 -5.72 -9.69 -15.78
CA SER A 216 -5.25 -10.55 -16.86
C SER A 216 -3.83 -11.09 -16.62
N THR A 217 -2.97 -10.32 -15.97
CA THR A 217 -1.59 -10.75 -15.64
C THR A 217 -1.55 -11.74 -14.47
N ALA A 218 -2.51 -11.67 -13.57
CA ALA A 218 -2.58 -12.49 -12.36
C ALA A 218 -3.04 -13.95 -12.58
N ASN A 219 -3.41 -14.32 -13.81
CA ASN A 219 -3.77 -15.69 -14.21
C ASN A 219 -4.79 -16.38 -13.26
N GLY A 220 -5.81 -15.65 -12.81
CA GLY A 220 -6.98 -16.24 -12.14
C GLY A 220 -6.88 -16.42 -10.61
N ASN A 221 -5.84 -15.93 -9.93
CA ASN A 221 -5.79 -15.90 -8.46
C ASN A 221 -5.53 -14.50 -7.93
N TRP A 222 -6.58 -13.68 -7.88
CA TRP A 222 -6.48 -12.30 -7.43
C TRP A 222 -7.70 -11.83 -6.65
N LEU A 223 -7.49 -10.82 -5.81
CA LEU A 223 -8.52 -10.02 -5.15
C LEU A 223 -8.20 -8.55 -5.39
N ARG A 224 -9.21 -7.77 -5.77
CA ARG A 224 -9.12 -6.33 -5.98
C ARG A 224 -10.04 -5.63 -4.99
N VAL A 225 -9.54 -4.59 -4.34
CA VAL A 225 -10.35 -3.70 -3.51
C VAL A 225 -10.12 -2.25 -3.94
N SER A 226 -11.20 -1.50 -4.09
CA SER A 226 -11.14 -0.09 -4.48
C SER A 226 -11.95 0.77 -3.53
N LEU A 227 -11.55 2.04 -3.40
CA LEU A 227 -12.22 3.06 -2.59
C LEU A 227 -12.28 4.36 -3.39
N GLN A 228 -13.46 4.95 -3.47
CA GLN A 228 -13.72 6.28 -3.99
C GLN A 228 -14.40 7.08 -2.86
N PRO A 229 -13.75 8.07 -2.25
CA PRO A 229 -14.34 8.84 -1.15
C PRO A 229 -15.44 9.82 -1.63
N ARG A 230 -15.65 9.96 -2.94
CA ARG A 230 -16.64 10.87 -3.53
C ARG A 230 -17.23 10.29 -4.82
N ALA A 231 -18.36 10.81 -5.26
CA ALA A 231 -18.92 10.47 -6.57
C ALA A 231 -17.93 10.80 -7.71
N PRO A 232 -17.83 9.97 -8.76
CA PRO A 232 -17.06 10.29 -9.97
C PRO A 232 -17.80 11.39 -10.77
N ARG A 233 -17.59 12.66 -10.41
CA ARG A 233 -18.20 13.80 -11.10
C ARG A 233 -17.21 14.43 -12.07
N ASN A 234 -17.28 14.07 -13.36
CA ASN A 234 -16.53 14.69 -14.47
C ASN A 234 -15.15 15.19 -14.05
N GLU A 235 -14.41 14.37 -13.31
CA GLU A 235 -13.18 14.80 -12.66
C GLU A 235 -12.18 15.11 -13.77
N THR A 236 -11.81 16.38 -13.89
CA THR A 236 -10.91 16.85 -14.96
C THR A 236 -9.45 16.74 -14.55
N SER A 237 -9.17 16.49 -13.26
CA SER A 237 -7.82 16.33 -12.73
C SER A 237 -7.82 15.66 -11.36
N GLY A 238 -6.66 15.12 -10.97
CA GLY A 238 -6.41 14.63 -9.61
C GLY A 238 -6.96 13.23 -9.30
N LEU A 239 -6.57 12.73 -8.13
CA LEU A 239 -6.97 11.44 -7.58
C LEU A 239 -8.38 11.56 -7.00
N TYR A 240 -9.31 10.76 -7.54
CA TYR A 240 -10.69 10.68 -7.01
C TYR A 240 -11.04 9.29 -6.47
N GLY A 241 -10.12 8.34 -6.59
CA GLY A 241 -10.18 7.04 -5.96
C GLY A 241 -8.87 6.31 -6.09
N SER A 242 -8.78 5.14 -5.48
CA SER A 242 -7.62 4.26 -5.59
C SER A 242 -8.05 2.82 -5.42
N GLY A 243 -7.23 1.90 -5.86
CA GLY A 243 -7.40 0.51 -5.49
C GLY A 243 -6.08 -0.20 -5.29
N VAL A 244 -6.19 -1.42 -4.79
CA VAL A 244 -5.10 -2.37 -4.78
C VAL A 244 -5.57 -3.69 -5.40
N LEU A 245 -4.68 -4.35 -6.13
CA LEU A 245 -4.86 -5.71 -6.58
C LEU A 245 -3.85 -6.61 -5.86
N VAL A 246 -4.36 -7.64 -5.21
CA VAL A 246 -3.59 -8.66 -4.51
C VAL A 246 -3.58 -9.94 -5.33
N ILE A 247 -2.41 -10.40 -5.76
CA ILE A 247 -2.22 -11.70 -6.42
C ILE A 247 -1.83 -12.72 -5.36
N ASN A 248 -2.39 -13.93 -5.47
CA ASN A 248 -2.32 -14.98 -4.46
C ASN A 248 -2.77 -14.50 -3.07
N PRO A 249 -3.96 -13.88 -2.96
CA PRO A 249 -4.44 -13.35 -1.70
C PRO A 249 -4.61 -14.49 -0.66
N PRO A 250 -4.20 -14.26 0.60
CA PRO A 250 -4.60 -15.11 1.71
C PRO A 250 -6.12 -15.28 1.78
N HIS A 251 -6.58 -16.48 2.16
CA HIS A 251 -8.01 -16.75 2.31
C HIS A 251 -8.71 -15.87 3.36
N THR A 252 -7.96 -15.33 4.32
CA THR A 252 -8.46 -14.43 5.37
C THR A 252 -8.66 -12.99 4.88
N LEU A 253 -8.09 -12.62 3.73
CA LEU A 253 -8.12 -11.23 3.27
C LEU A 253 -9.53 -10.76 2.91
N ARG A 254 -10.29 -11.56 2.13
CA ARG A 254 -11.65 -11.18 1.71
C ARG A 254 -12.58 -10.97 2.91
N PRO A 255 -12.69 -11.91 3.88
CA PRO A 255 -13.50 -11.68 5.08
C PRO A 255 -13.06 -10.47 5.91
N ALA A 256 -11.75 -10.21 6.02
CA ALA A 256 -11.25 -9.04 6.73
C ALA A 256 -11.68 -7.73 6.05
N LEU A 257 -11.63 -7.67 4.71
CA LEU A 257 -12.07 -6.51 3.95
C LEU A 257 -13.59 -6.32 4.00
N GLU A 258 -14.38 -7.39 3.87
CA GLU A 258 -15.83 -7.32 4.01
C GLU A 258 -16.26 -6.78 5.38
N ALA A 259 -15.51 -7.13 6.43
CA ALA A 259 -15.78 -6.65 7.79
C ALA A 259 -15.43 -5.17 8.02
N CYS A 260 -14.56 -4.56 7.21
CA CYS A 260 -14.02 -3.22 7.48
C CYS A 260 -14.28 -2.18 6.41
N MET A 261 -14.45 -2.56 5.15
CA MET A 261 -14.62 -1.64 4.04
C MET A 261 -15.89 -0.78 4.12
N PRO A 262 -17.06 -1.29 4.57
CA PRO A 262 -18.23 -0.43 4.78
C PRO A 262 -17.96 0.70 5.76
N GLN A 263 -17.36 0.37 6.92
CA GLN A 263 -16.99 1.35 7.94
C GLN A 263 -15.90 2.31 7.43
N LEU A 264 -14.92 1.81 6.69
CA LEU A 264 -13.87 2.65 6.12
C LEU A 264 -14.43 3.67 5.12
N ALA A 265 -15.31 3.22 4.22
CA ALA A 265 -15.93 4.08 3.22
C ALA A 265 -16.78 5.17 3.86
N GLU A 266 -17.54 4.84 4.91
CA GLU A 266 -18.31 5.82 5.69
C GLU A 266 -17.40 6.85 6.36
N LEU A 267 -16.36 6.41 7.07
CA LEU A 267 -15.42 7.32 7.75
C LEU A 267 -14.68 8.24 6.79
N LEU A 268 -14.36 7.75 5.58
CA LEU A 268 -13.62 8.51 4.57
C LEU A 268 -14.52 9.23 3.55
N ALA A 269 -15.84 9.16 3.70
CA ALA A 269 -16.79 9.75 2.76
C ALA A 269 -16.69 11.28 2.71
N ILE A 270 -16.26 11.84 1.58
CA ILE A 270 -16.27 13.28 1.32
C ILE A 270 -17.70 13.72 0.96
N ASP A 271 -18.44 12.88 0.23
CA ASP A 271 -19.85 13.11 -0.10
C ASP A 271 -20.65 11.80 -0.09
N ALA A 272 -21.96 11.90 -0.35
CA ALA A 272 -22.88 10.76 -0.36
C ALA A 272 -22.63 9.74 -1.50
N GLY A 273 -21.74 10.05 -2.44
CA GLY A 273 -21.32 9.16 -3.51
C GLY A 273 -20.08 8.34 -3.20
N ALA A 274 -19.57 8.41 -1.95
CA ALA A 274 -18.50 7.54 -1.50
C ALA A 274 -18.88 6.07 -1.70
N SER A 275 -17.96 5.29 -2.26
CA SER A 275 -18.20 3.89 -2.61
C SER A 275 -16.93 3.06 -2.51
N PHE A 276 -17.10 1.75 -2.38
CA PHE A 276 -16.02 0.79 -2.43
C PHE A 276 -16.44 -0.43 -3.25
N SER A 277 -15.46 -1.21 -3.73
CA SER A 277 -15.70 -2.52 -4.33
C SER A 277 -14.72 -3.55 -3.78
N ILE A 278 -15.16 -4.80 -3.68
CA ILE A 278 -14.32 -5.96 -3.41
C ILE A 278 -14.65 -7.00 -4.49
N ASP A 279 -13.72 -7.22 -5.40
CA ASP A 279 -13.87 -8.14 -6.53
C ASP A 279 -12.79 -9.22 -6.44
N SER A 280 -13.07 -10.43 -6.89
CA SER A 280 -12.08 -11.51 -6.95
C SER A 280 -12.23 -12.34 -8.21
N SER A 281 -11.17 -13.07 -8.57
CA SER A 281 -11.22 -13.99 -9.70
C SER A 281 -12.27 -15.09 -9.58
N ARG A 282 -12.74 -15.37 -8.35
CA ARG A 282 -13.83 -16.33 -8.07
C ARG A 282 -15.22 -15.81 -8.41
N ASP A 283 -15.36 -14.50 -8.58
CA ASP A 283 -16.63 -13.85 -8.92
C ASP A 283 -16.87 -13.81 -10.45
N LEU A 284 -15.86 -14.19 -11.25
CA LEU A 284 -15.98 -14.29 -12.70
C LEU A 284 -16.71 -15.59 -13.09
N PRO A 285 -17.64 -15.56 -14.06
CA PRO A 285 -18.23 -16.78 -14.62
C PRO A 285 -17.12 -17.65 -15.23
N GLY A 286 -17.17 -18.95 -14.92
CA GLY A 286 -16.23 -19.96 -15.40
C GLY A 286 -16.36 -20.29 -16.88
#